data_AF-A0A1Z9FBT6-F1
#
_entry.id   AF-A0A1Z9FBT6-F1
#
_cell.length_a   1.000
_cell.length_b   1.000
_cell.length_c   1.000
_cell.angle_alpha   90.00
_cell.angle_beta   90.00
_cell.angle_gamma   90.00
#
_symmetry.space_group_name_H-M   'P 1'
#
loop_
_entity.id
_entity.type
_entity.pdbx_description
1 polymer ?
#
loop_
_entity_poly.entity_id
_entity_poly.type
_entity_poly.pdbx_seq_one_letter_code
_entity_poly.pdbx_strand_id
1 'polypeptide(L)'
;MPAFIVMLFSATITRADVISFNFHSTSVNNQRVFGEFGVEPVGNWINSSEDMVEDLQNSEGNATTVDMTRSGGARSGSFSGAPLNGSPMKAGLQFFAASSPPFTLSQIPYANYKVIVYLTGFNGNNASLVSDGNSTYYWDPKAFSSILTETLQTTYEEGTDAVKSNYAVFGSDTAPLTESSITISFGLAPGASGGGGIGGFQIVSLPDPPTIMKPEVKVVSYDPISSLLSLTWSSDPGQAYAVKASTDLSNWEIEVATSIEANEDSDKTTEEIDLSGLLELGDQKKIYFRVERL
;
A
#
# COMPACT_ATOMS: atom_id res chain seq x y z
N MET A 1 4.82 -36.55 34.92
CA MET A 1 4.13 -36.34 33.62
C MET A 1 4.42 -34.91 33.19
N PRO A 2 4.95 -34.67 31.98
CA PRO A 2 5.20 -33.30 31.52
C PRO A 2 3.86 -32.62 31.22
N ALA A 3 3.68 -31.41 31.75
CA ALA A 3 2.53 -30.58 31.46
C ALA A 3 2.76 -29.90 30.10
N PHE A 4 1.93 -30.25 29.11
CA PHE A 4 1.82 -29.49 27.87
C PHE A 4 0.99 -28.24 28.16
N ILE A 5 1.65 -27.08 28.19
CA ILE A 5 0.96 -25.79 28.11
C ILE A 5 0.73 -25.52 26.64
N VAL A 6 -0.53 -25.62 26.20
CA VAL A 6 -0.96 -25.14 24.89
C VAL A 6 -1.32 -23.67 25.08
N MET A 7 -0.45 -22.76 24.62
CA MET A 7 -0.84 -21.36 24.44
C MET A 7 -1.67 -21.27 23.16
N LEU A 8 -2.97 -21.03 23.31
CA LEU A 8 -3.82 -20.59 22.21
C LEU A 8 -3.62 -19.08 22.05
N PHE A 9 -2.87 -18.69 21.02
CA PHE A 9 -2.90 -17.31 20.54
C PHE A 9 -4.19 -17.12 19.73
N SER A 10 -5.19 -16.47 20.33
CA SER A 10 -6.28 -15.88 19.55
C SER A 10 -5.75 -14.64 18.85
N ALA A 11 -5.27 -14.80 17.61
CA ALA A 11 -5.11 -13.66 16.73
C ALA A 11 -6.51 -13.14 16.37
N THR A 12 -6.96 -12.07 17.02
CA THR A 12 -8.04 -11.25 16.48
C THR A 12 -7.56 -10.68 15.16
N ILE A 13 -8.00 -11.27 14.04
CA ILE A 13 -7.88 -10.66 12.72
C ILE A 13 -8.82 -9.45 12.76
N THR A 14 -8.32 -8.27 13.13
CA THR A 14 -9.03 -7.02 12.93
C THR A 14 -9.17 -6.83 11.43
N ARG A 15 -10.40 -6.92 10.90
CA ARG A 15 -10.67 -6.58 9.49
C ARG A 15 -10.25 -5.12 9.28
N ALA A 16 -9.57 -4.84 8.18
CA ALA A 16 -9.24 -3.46 7.80
C ALA A 16 -10.49 -2.59 7.81
N ASP A 17 -10.40 -1.36 8.31
CA ASP A 17 -11.46 -0.39 8.14
C ASP A 17 -11.45 0.14 6.71
N VAL A 18 -12.64 0.23 6.12
CA VAL A 18 -12.79 0.54 4.69
C VAL A 18 -13.89 1.57 4.50
N ILE A 19 -13.57 2.66 3.81
CA ILE A 19 -14.56 3.63 3.34
C ILE A 19 -14.79 3.36 1.86
N SER A 20 -16.04 3.11 1.46
CA SER A 20 -16.37 2.75 0.07
C SER A 20 -17.37 3.72 -0.53
N PHE A 21 -17.06 4.24 -1.71
CA PHE A 21 -17.85 5.25 -2.38
C PHE A 21 -18.11 4.87 -3.84
N ASN A 22 -19.37 4.95 -4.25
CA ASN A 22 -19.84 4.71 -5.61
C ASN A 22 -20.41 6.01 -6.19
N PHE A 23 -19.85 6.44 -7.31
CA PHE A 23 -20.41 7.51 -8.11
C PHE A 23 -21.56 6.97 -8.96
N HIS A 24 -22.70 7.65 -8.97
CA HIS A 24 -23.80 7.32 -9.88
C HIS A 24 -24.39 8.57 -10.55
N SER A 25 -25.16 8.38 -11.61
CA SER A 25 -25.83 9.47 -12.33
C SER A 25 -27.28 9.65 -11.93
N THR A 26 -27.90 8.59 -11.40
CA THR A 26 -29.31 8.56 -11.04
C THR A 26 -29.52 7.65 -9.84
N SER A 27 -30.53 7.93 -9.03
CA SER A 27 -30.92 7.09 -7.88
C SER A 27 -31.54 5.74 -8.26
N VAL A 28 -31.46 5.33 -9.53
CA VAL A 28 -32.00 4.04 -9.98
C VAL A 28 -31.16 2.91 -9.40
N ASN A 29 -31.81 1.92 -8.81
CA ASN A 29 -31.18 0.84 -8.05
C ASN A 29 -30.08 0.09 -8.82
N ASN A 30 -30.13 0.02 -10.14
CA ASN A 30 -29.12 -0.72 -10.89
C ASN A 30 -27.74 -0.04 -10.94
N GLN A 31 -27.64 1.27 -10.67
CA GLN A 31 -26.37 2.02 -10.61
C GLN A 31 -25.81 2.13 -9.19
N ARG A 32 -26.56 1.67 -8.19
CA ARG A 32 -26.12 1.66 -6.80
C ARG A 32 -25.41 0.34 -6.49
N VAL A 33 -24.40 0.39 -5.64
CA VAL A 33 -23.77 -0.78 -5.07
C VAL A 33 -24.55 -1.20 -3.83
N PHE A 34 -24.97 -2.46 -3.81
CA PHE A 34 -25.70 -3.08 -2.71
C PHE A 34 -25.09 -4.43 -2.36
N GLY A 35 -25.11 -4.77 -1.07
CA GLY A 35 -24.49 -6.00 -0.60
C GLY A 35 -22.97 -5.92 -0.63
N GLU A 36 -22.34 -7.07 -0.41
CA GLU A 36 -20.90 -7.15 -0.32
C GLU A 36 -20.26 -7.05 -1.72
N PHE A 37 -19.51 -5.99 -1.95
CA PHE A 37 -18.77 -5.77 -3.19
C PHE A 37 -17.45 -5.07 -2.90
N GLY A 38 -16.48 -5.28 -3.79
CA GLY A 38 -15.23 -4.54 -3.84
C GLY A 38 -14.00 -5.44 -3.89
N VAL A 39 -12.85 -4.82 -4.09
CA VAL A 39 -11.54 -5.48 -3.91
C VAL A 39 -11.34 -5.80 -2.44
N GLU A 40 -11.68 -4.87 -1.54
CA GLU A 40 -11.94 -5.17 -0.14
C GLU A 40 -13.45 -5.35 0.04
N PRO A 41 -13.98 -6.59 0.14
CA PRO A 41 -15.41 -6.81 0.09
C PRO A 41 -16.12 -6.21 1.32
N VAL A 42 -17.00 -5.23 1.10
CA VAL A 42 -17.81 -4.62 2.18
C VAL A 42 -19.24 -4.36 1.74
N GLY A 43 -20.15 -4.35 2.71
CA GLY A 43 -21.58 -4.13 2.49
C GLY A 43 -22.02 -2.67 2.50
N ASN A 44 -21.27 -1.79 3.18
CA ASN A 44 -21.64 -0.38 3.33
C ASN A 44 -20.97 0.49 2.25
N TRP A 45 -21.67 0.68 1.13
CA TRP A 45 -21.25 1.58 0.05
C TRP A 45 -22.06 2.88 0.08
N ILE A 46 -21.35 3.99 0.16
CA ILE A 46 -21.94 5.31 -0.04
C ILE A 46 -22.23 5.47 -1.53
N ASN A 47 -23.48 5.77 -1.86
CA ASN A 47 -23.94 5.90 -3.23
C ASN A 47 -24.37 7.34 -3.48
N SER A 48 -23.56 8.15 -4.15
CA SER A 48 -23.87 9.56 -4.34
C SER A 48 -23.54 10.08 -5.74
N SER A 49 -24.32 11.08 -6.16
CA SER A 49 -24.11 11.88 -7.37
C SER A 49 -23.62 13.30 -7.05
N GLU A 50 -23.51 13.65 -5.77
CA GLU A 50 -23.17 14.99 -5.30
C GLU A 50 -21.73 15.37 -5.65
N ASP A 51 -21.48 16.67 -5.74
CA ASP A 51 -20.12 17.21 -5.94
C ASP A 51 -19.31 17.21 -4.65
N MET A 52 -19.99 17.18 -3.49
CA MET A 52 -19.38 17.17 -2.16
C MET A 52 -20.18 16.26 -1.24
N VAL A 53 -19.49 15.39 -0.52
CA VAL A 53 -20.06 14.56 0.54
C VAL A 53 -19.07 14.59 1.71
N GLU A 54 -19.53 15.12 2.83
CA GLU A 54 -18.75 15.21 4.06
C GLU A 54 -18.95 13.96 4.91
N ASP A 55 -18.00 13.71 5.82
CA ASP A 55 -18.05 12.67 6.85
C ASP A 55 -18.44 11.27 6.31
N LEU A 56 -17.71 10.81 5.29
CA LEU A 56 -17.95 9.52 4.66
C LEU A 56 -18.00 8.40 5.71
N GLN A 57 -18.97 7.51 5.56
CA GLN A 57 -19.13 6.36 6.44
C GLN A 57 -18.16 5.23 6.10
N ASN A 58 -17.66 4.58 7.15
CA ASN A 58 -16.81 3.40 7.04
C ASN A 58 -17.64 2.12 6.82
N SER A 59 -16.97 0.97 6.83
CA SER A 59 -17.57 -0.32 6.46
C SER A 59 -18.62 -0.82 7.46
N GLU A 60 -18.64 -0.24 8.67
CA GLU A 60 -19.59 -0.53 9.75
C GLU A 60 -20.75 0.47 9.78
N GLY A 61 -20.72 1.51 8.94
CA GLY A 61 -21.72 2.58 8.93
C GLY A 61 -21.42 3.75 9.86
N ASN A 62 -20.25 3.75 10.52
CA ASN A 62 -19.84 4.86 11.36
C ASN A 62 -19.31 6.01 10.50
N ALA A 63 -19.73 7.24 10.79
CA ALA A 63 -19.18 8.42 10.14
C ALA A 63 -17.68 8.56 10.46
N THR A 64 -16.89 8.93 9.46
CA THR A 64 -15.46 9.28 9.61
C THR A 64 -15.28 10.77 9.37
N THR A 65 -14.05 11.27 9.42
CA THR A 65 -13.73 12.65 9.03
C THR A 65 -13.52 12.81 7.53
N VAL A 66 -13.51 11.72 6.75
CA VAL A 66 -13.16 11.81 5.33
C VAL A 66 -14.22 12.59 4.57
N ASP A 67 -13.79 13.59 3.81
CA ASP A 67 -14.64 14.28 2.85
C ASP A 67 -14.26 13.90 1.43
N MET A 68 -15.26 13.79 0.56
CA MET A 68 -15.06 13.69 -0.89
C MET A 68 -15.56 14.96 -1.55
N THR A 69 -14.70 15.56 -2.36
CA THR A 69 -15.05 16.68 -3.22
C THR A 69 -14.66 16.36 -4.67
N ARG A 70 -15.47 16.78 -5.62
CA ARG A 70 -15.11 16.79 -7.04
C ARG A 70 -15.40 18.16 -7.62
N SER A 71 -14.50 18.63 -8.48
CA SER A 71 -14.59 19.97 -9.06
C SER A 71 -15.10 19.90 -10.51
N GLY A 72 -15.49 21.06 -11.06
CA GLY A 72 -15.59 21.23 -12.52
C GLY A 72 -16.76 20.53 -13.22
N GLY A 73 -17.80 20.09 -12.51
CA GLY A 73 -19.04 19.57 -13.12
C GLY A 73 -18.84 18.28 -13.92
N ALA A 74 -17.95 17.40 -13.47
CA ALA A 74 -17.73 16.09 -14.09
C ALA A 74 -19.08 15.39 -14.31
N ARG A 75 -19.29 14.86 -15.52
CA ARG A 75 -20.57 14.26 -15.91
C ARG A 75 -20.68 12.88 -15.32
N SER A 76 -21.67 12.64 -14.46
CA SER A 76 -22.00 11.28 -14.06
C SER A 76 -22.90 10.60 -15.11
N GLY A 77 -22.60 9.36 -15.48
CA GLY A 77 -23.43 8.59 -16.41
C GLY A 77 -23.16 7.10 -16.38
N SER A 78 -24.01 6.32 -17.07
CA SER A 78 -23.87 4.87 -17.20
C SER A 78 -22.86 4.52 -18.29
N PHE A 79 -22.04 3.49 -18.05
CA PHE A 79 -21.02 3.01 -18.99
C PHE A 79 -21.42 1.71 -19.69
N SER A 80 -22.20 0.88 -19.00
CA SER A 80 -22.35 -0.54 -19.33
C SER A 80 -23.78 -1.06 -19.20
N GLY A 81 -23.98 -2.31 -19.62
CA GLY A 81 -25.25 -3.03 -19.59
C GLY A 81 -25.61 -3.64 -18.24
N ALA A 82 -26.62 -4.52 -18.23
CA ALA A 82 -27.09 -5.21 -17.03
C ALA A 82 -26.03 -6.04 -16.25
N PRO A 83 -24.99 -6.63 -16.89
CA PRO A 83 -24.00 -7.45 -16.16
C PRO A 83 -23.22 -6.73 -15.06
N LEU A 84 -23.12 -5.40 -15.10
CA LEU A 84 -22.43 -4.61 -14.07
C LEU A 84 -23.39 -3.98 -13.05
N ASN A 85 -24.69 -4.26 -13.10
CA ASN A 85 -25.63 -3.74 -12.13
C ASN A 85 -25.19 -4.11 -10.71
N GLY A 86 -25.33 -3.19 -9.76
CA GLY A 86 -24.89 -3.45 -8.38
C GLY A 86 -23.39 -3.25 -8.14
N SER A 87 -22.64 -2.75 -9.14
CA SER A 87 -21.18 -2.54 -9.04
C SER A 87 -20.79 -1.09 -9.36
N PRO A 88 -19.64 -0.62 -8.85
CA PRO A 88 -19.15 0.71 -9.16
C PRO A 88 -18.77 0.87 -10.64
N MET A 89 -18.57 -0.21 -11.38
CA MET A 89 -18.27 -0.13 -12.81
C MET A 89 -19.52 0.18 -13.67
N LYS A 90 -20.72 0.19 -13.09
CA LYS A 90 -21.97 0.45 -13.82
C LYS A 90 -22.05 1.88 -14.35
N ALA A 91 -21.77 2.84 -13.48
CA ALA A 91 -21.95 4.26 -13.70
C ALA A 91 -20.90 5.03 -12.89
N GLY A 92 -20.78 6.32 -13.15
CA GLY A 92 -19.81 7.17 -12.47
C GLY A 92 -19.35 8.33 -13.33
N LEU A 93 -18.18 8.89 -13.01
CA LEU A 93 -17.63 10.08 -13.64
C LEU A 93 -17.13 9.78 -15.04
N GLN A 94 -17.80 10.29 -16.06
CA GLN A 94 -17.49 10.13 -17.48
C GLN A 94 -16.50 11.18 -17.96
N PHE A 95 -15.59 10.77 -18.84
CA PHE A 95 -14.69 11.69 -19.52
C PHE A 95 -14.43 11.26 -20.97
N PHE A 96 -14.16 12.27 -21.81
CA PHE A 96 -13.95 12.12 -23.26
C PHE A 96 -12.74 12.92 -23.75
N ALA A 97 -11.95 13.45 -22.83
CA ALA A 97 -10.79 14.30 -23.11
C ALA A 97 -9.58 13.80 -22.34
N ALA A 98 -8.40 14.24 -22.77
CA ALA A 98 -7.12 13.88 -22.15
C ALA A 98 -7.00 14.32 -20.67
N SER A 99 -7.80 15.30 -20.25
CA SER A 99 -7.91 15.74 -18.87
C SER A 99 -9.38 15.89 -18.48
N SER A 100 -9.74 15.31 -17.35
CA SER A 100 -11.04 15.46 -16.71
C SER A 100 -10.88 16.15 -15.35
N PRO A 101 -11.91 16.87 -14.85
CA PRO A 101 -11.90 17.37 -13.49
C PRO A 101 -11.66 16.24 -12.47
N PRO A 102 -10.71 16.40 -11.54
CA PRO A 102 -10.37 15.38 -10.56
C PRO A 102 -11.38 15.32 -9.40
N PHE A 103 -11.25 14.30 -8.56
CA PHE A 103 -11.83 14.29 -7.22
C PHE A 103 -10.73 14.27 -6.16
N THR A 104 -11.04 14.81 -4.99
CA THR A 104 -10.14 14.92 -3.85
C THR A 104 -10.80 14.29 -2.64
N LEU A 105 -10.01 13.49 -1.92
CA LEU A 105 -10.33 12.93 -0.62
C LEU A 105 -9.52 13.71 0.41
N SER A 106 -10.17 14.29 1.41
CA SER A 106 -9.51 15.09 2.46
C SER A 106 -9.86 14.59 3.85
N GLN A 107 -9.09 15.02 4.85
CA GLN A 107 -9.27 14.65 6.25
C GLN A 107 -9.24 13.12 6.49
N ILE A 108 -8.34 12.42 5.80
CA ILE A 108 -8.15 10.98 5.93
C ILE A 108 -7.61 10.66 7.33
N PRO A 109 -8.33 9.86 8.15
CA PRO A 109 -7.97 9.62 9.55
C PRO A 109 -6.93 8.49 9.72
N TYR A 110 -6.56 7.80 8.65
CA TYR A 110 -5.65 6.67 8.70
C TYR A 110 -4.20 7.12 8.58
N ALA A 111 -3.36 6.69 9.53
CA ALA A 111 -1.92 6.94 9.48
C ALA A 111 -1.26 6.26 8.26
N ASN A 112 -1.76 5.07 7.90
CA ASN A 112 -1.31 4.28 6.77
C ASN A 112 -2.55 3.78 6.02
N TYR A 113 -2.60 4.00 4.70
CA TYR A 113 -3.72 3.53 3.89
C TYR A 113 -3.33 3.26 2.44
N LYS A 114 -4.21 2.56 1.73
CA LYS A 114 -4.20 2.49 0.26
C LYS A 114 -5.54 2.98 -0.29
N VAL A 115 -5.53 3.48 -1.52
CA VAL A 115 -6.75 3.87 -2.25
C VAL A 115 -6.91 2.97 -3.46
N ILE A 116 -8.08 2.36 -3.58
CA ILE A 116 -8.47 1.54 -4.71
C ILE A 116 -9.45 2.35 -5.54
N VAL A 117 -9.12 2.64 -6.79
CA VAL A 117 -9.97 3.41 -7.70
C VAL A 117 -10.59 2.46 -8.72
N TYR A 118 -11.92 2.47 -8.85
CA TYR A 118 -12.63 1.61 -9.79
C TYR A 118 -12.68 2.23 -11.18
N LEU A 119 -12.12 1.51 -12.13
CA LEU A 119 -11.91 1.90 -13.51
C LEU A 119 -12.99 1.30 -14.40
N THR A 120 -13.61 2.14 -15.21
CA THR A 120 -14.69 1.77 -16.13
C THR A 120 -14.62 2.66 -17.37
N GLY A 121 -15.65 2.62 -18.20
CA GLY A 121 -15.72 3.37 -19.46
C GLY A 121 -16.53 2.64 -20.52
N PHE A 122 -16.64 3.27 -21.68
CA PHE A 122 -17.39 2.72 -22.80
C PHE A 122 -16.59 1.63 -23.51
N ASN A 123 -17.29 0.66 -24.11
CA ASN A 123 -16.66 -0.47 -24.83
C ASN A 123 -15.78 -0.04 -26.02
N GLY A 124 -15.97 1.17 -26.54
CA GLY A 124 -15.15 1.72 -27.61
C GLY A 124 -13.92 2.50 -27.11
N ASN A 125 -13.67 2.55 -25.80
CA ASN A 125 -12.44 3.10 -25.27
C ASN A 125 -11.29 2.09 -25.43
N ASN A 126 -10.13 2.58 -25.84
CA ASN A 126 -8.93 1.76 -25.99
C ASN A 126 -7.86 2.04 -24.93
N ALA A 127 -7.83 3.24 -24.36
CA ALA A 127 -6.96 3.57 -23.25
C ALA A 127 -7.46 4.80 -22.47
N SER A 128 -7.23 4.77 -21.17
CA SER A 128 -7.44 5.86 -20.22
C SER A 128 -6.31 5.86 -19.19
N LEU A 129 -6.15 6.96 -18.45
CA LEU A 129 -5.16 7.11 -17.38
C LEU A 129 -5.78 7.61 -16.07
N VAL A 130 -5.19 7.20 -14.95
CA VAL A 130 -5.54 7.62 -13.59
C VAL A 130 -4.26 7.84 -12.79
N SER A 131 -4.21 8.90 -11.99
CA SER A 131 -3.01 9.27 -11.24
C SER A 131 -3.35 9.98 -9.93
N ASP A 132 -2.56 9.70 -8.89
CA ASP A 132 -2.52 10.42 -7.62
C ASP A 132 -1.50 11.58 -7.59
N GLY A 133 -0.85 11.86 -8.73
CA GLY A 133 0.24 12.84 -8.86
C GLY A 133 1.65 12.25 -8.71
N ASN A 134 1.80 11.08 -8.07
CA ASN A 134 3.08 10.39 -7.91
C ASN A 134 3.20 9.17 -8.83
N SER A 135 2.11 8.42 -8.95
CA SER A 135 1.97 7.22 -9.77
C SER A 135 0.88 7.42 -10.81
N THR A 136 1.03 6.80 -11.97
CA THR A 136 0.01 6.81 -13.04
C THR A 136 -0.19 5.40 -13.55
N TYR A 137 -1.45 5.00 -13.70
CA TYR A 137 -1.84 3.74 -14.30
C TYR A 137 -2.68 3.95 -15.54
N TYR A 138 -2.58 3.03 -16.48
CA TYR A 138 -3.34 3.02 -17.73
C TYR A 138 -4.29 1.82 -17.77
N TRP A 139 -5.47 1.99 -18.36
CA TRP A 139 -6.42 0.89 -18.55
C TRP A 139 -7.26 1.04 -19.81
N ASP A 140 -7.71 -0.11 -20.31
CA ASP A 140 -8.86 -0.24 -21.21
C ASP A 140 -10.06 -0.76 -20.38
N PRO A 141 -11.25 -0.15 -20.46
CA PRO A 141 -12.43 -0.62 -19.73
C PRO A 141 -12.87 -2.06 -20.06
N LYS A 142 -13.19 -2.82 -19.02
CA LYS A 142 -13.97 -4.06 -19.13
C LYS A 142 -15.47 -3.79 -19.04
N ALA A 143 -16.05 -3.22 -20.10
CA ALA A 143 -17.44 -2.75 -20.14
C ALA A 143 -18.54 -3.80 -19.80
N PHE A 144 -18.21 -5.09 -19.66
CA PHE A 144 -19.18 -6.15 -19.35
C PHE A 144 -18.67 -7.24 -18.38
N SER A 145 -17.55 -7.02 -17.69
CA SER A 145 -16.99 -8.01 -16.75
C SER A 145 -17.12 -7.55 -15.31
N SER A 146 -17.76 -8.38 -14.48
CA SER A 146 -17.79 -8.21 -13.01
C SER A 146 -16.54 -8.76 -12.31
N ILE A 147 -15.70 -9.51 -13.02
CA ILE A 147 -14.44 -10.04 -12.48
C ILE A 147 -13.45 -8.88 -12.38
N LEU A 148 -13.15 -8.49 -11.14
CA LEU A 148 -12.21 -7.41 -10.83
C LEU A 148 -10.78 -7.83 -11.16
N THR A 149 -10.09 -7.02 -11.96
CA THR A 149 -8.64 -7.16 -12.16
C THR A 149 -7.95 -5.81 -12.04
N GLU A 150 -6.80 -5.83 -11.39
CA GLU A 150 -5.94 -4.67 -11.24
C GLU A 150 -5.31 -4.29 -12.59
N THR A 151 -5.01 -3.02 -12.80
CA THR A 151 -3.99 -2.61 -13.77
C THR A 151 -2.66 -2.41 -13.07
N LEU A 152 -1.63 -3.07 -13.60
CA LEU A 152 -0.23 -2.85 -13.21
C LEU A 152 0.52 -2.04 -14.28
N GLN A 153 -0.20 -1.57 -15.31
CA GLN A 153 0.40 -0.89 -16.45
C GLN A 153 0.68 0.57 -16.09
N THR A 154 1.96 0.89 -15.90
CA THR A 154 2.44 2.24 -15.54
C THR A 154 3.04 3.01 -16.72
N THR A 155 3.18 2.36 -17.87
CA THR A 155 3.66 2.96 -19.12
C THR A 155 2.66 2.74 -20.24
N TYR A 156 2.66 3.64 -21.23
CA TYR A 156 1.72 3.58 -22.34
C TYR A 156 2.37 4.06 -23.64
N GLU A 157 2.16 3.30 -24.71
CA GLU A 157 2.58 3.65 -26.07
C GLU A 157 1.39 4.29 -26.80
N GLU A 158 1.59 5.48 -27.35
CA GLU A 158 0.52 6.26 -28.00
C GLU A 158 -0.17 5.47 -29.12
N GLY A 159 -1.51 5.46 -29.09
CA GLY A 159 -2.33 4.80 -30.10
C GLY A 159 -2.45 3.29 -29.95
N THR A 160 -1.88 2.71 -28.89
CA THR A 160 -2.07 1.28 -28.55
C THR A 160 -3.24 1.07 -27.60
N ASP A 161 -3.69 -0.17 -27.46
CA ASP A 161 -4.68 -0.54 -26.45
C ASP A 161 -3.98 -0.78 -25.11
N ALA A 162 -4.51 -0.21 -24.03
CA ALA A 162 -4.06 -0.53 -22.69
C ALA A 162 -4.60 -1.90 -22.24
N VAL A 163 -4.04 -2.45 -21.17
CA VAL A 163 -4.52 -3.69 -20.58
C VAL A 163 -5.93 -3.48 -20.04
N LYS A 164 -6.83 -4.41 -20.39
CA LYS A 164 -8.19 -4.41 -19.86
C LYS A 164 -8.19 -4.66 -18.36
N SER A 165 -8.69 -3.70 -17.57
CA SER A 165 -8.73 -3.76 -16.10
C SER A 165 -9.95 -3.05 -15.50
N ASN A 166 -10.16 -3.24 -14.18
CA ASN A 166 -11.31 -2.71 -13.44
C ASN A 166 -10.93 -1.84 -12.23
N TYR A 167 -9.68 -1.89 -11.77
CA TYR A 167 -9.24 -1.03 -10.68
C TYR A 167 -7.74 -0.74 -10.77
N ALA A 168 -7.32 0.35 -10.14
CA ALA A 168 -5.93 0.66 -9.82
C ALA A 168 -5.80 0.83 -8.30
N VAL A 169 -4.62 0.49 -7.76
CA VAL A 169 -4.32 0.66 -6.33
C VAL A 169 -3.20 1.69 -6.18
N PHE A 170 -3.42 2.68 -5.33
CA PHE A 170 -2.43 3.67 -4.91
C PHE A 170 -2.04 3.38 -3.45
N GLY A 171 -0.75 3.20 -3.20
CA GLY A 171 -0.22 2.73 -1.92
C GLY A 171 -0.24 1.21 -1.75
N SER A 172 0.53 0.70 -0.80
CA SER A 172 0.62 -0.73 -0.45
C SER A 172 1.03 -0.92 1.01
N ASP A 173 1.04 -2.15 1.50
CA ASP A 173 1.49 -2.48 2.86
C ASP A 173 2.97 -2.11 3.10
N THR A 174 3.78 -2.08 2.04
CA THR A 174 5.22 -1.74 2.11
C THR A 174 5.53 -0.30 1.73
N ALA A 175 4.58 0.40 1.10
CA ALA A 175 4.67 1.81 0.73
C ALA A 175 3.28 2.46 0.87
N PRO A 176 2.78 2.63 2.11
CA PRO A 176 1.44 3.17 2.34
C PRO A 176 1.37 4.66 2.01
N LEU A 177 0.17 5.12 1.69
CA LEU A 177 -0.14 6.54 1.70
C LEU A 177 -0.28 7.02 3.15
N THR A 178 0.23 8.22 3.42
CA THR A 178 0.30 8.80 4.78
C THR A 178 -0.24 10.22 4.86
N GLU A 179 -0.50 10.85 3.73
CA GLU A 179 -1.05 12.21 3.67
C GLU A 179 -2.52 12.22 4.07
N SER A 180 -2.97 13.25 4.77
CA SER A 180 -4.38 13.40 5.14
C SER A 180 -5.29 13.81 3.96
N SER A 181 -4.73 14.01 2.77
CA SER A 181 -5.44 14.41 1.57
C SER A 181 -4.78 13.84 0.32
N ILE A 182 -5.60 13.41 -0.65
CA ILE A 182 -5.14 12.89 -1.94
C ILE A 182 -6.08 13.35 -3.05
N THR A 183 -5.53 13.73 -4.20
CA THR A 183 -6.30 14.11 -5.38
C THR A 183 -6.07 13.10 -6.49
N ILE A 184 -7.15 12.54 -7.02
CA ILE A 184 -7.12 11.58 -8.11
C ILE A 184 -7.51 12.29 -9.41
N SER A 185 -6.55 12.35 -10.31
CA SER A 185 -6.69 12.88 -11.66
C SER A 185 -6.84 11.76 -12.68
N PHE A 186 -7.56 12.01 -13.77
CA PHE A 186 -7.85 11.00 -14.78
C PHE A 186 -8.22 11.64 -16.13
N GLY A 187 -8.14 10.86 -17.19
CA GLY A 187 -8.44 11.29 -18.55
C GLY A 187 -8.16 10.21 -19.58
N LEU A 188 -8.33 10.55 -20.86
CA LEU A 188 -7.92 9.68 -21.96
C LEU A 188 -6.40 9.66 -22.10
N ALA A 189 -5.83 8.50 -22.41
CA ALA A 189 -4.42 8.40 -22.75
C ALA A 189 -4.14 9.08 -24.12
N PRO A 190 -2.89 9.49 -24.41
CA PRO A 190 -2.54 10.08 -25.70
C PRO A 190 -2.96 9.21 -26.89
N GLY A 191 -3.61 9.79 -27.90
CA GLY A 191 -4.08 9.04 -29.07
C GLY A 191 -5.25 8.08 -28.78
N ALA A 192 -5.75 8.02 -27.54
CA ALA A 192 -6.91 7.21 -27.22
C ALA A 192 -8.21 7.84 -27.74
N SER A 193 -9.19 6.97 -28.00
CA SER A 193 -10.54 7.33 -28.43
C SER A 193 -11.56 6.59 -27.56
N GLY A 194 -12.84 6.97 -27.65
CA GLY A 194 -13.90 6.45 -26.77
C GLY A 194 -13.81 6.99 -25.35
N GLY A 195 -14.94 7.10 -24.64
CA GLY A 195 -14.96 7.69 -23.30
C GLY A 195 -14.53 6.72 -22.20
N GLY A 196 -13.76 7.20 -21.24
CA GLY A 196 -13.41 6.46 -20.02
C GLY A 196 -14.32 6.83 -18.84
N GLY A 197 -14.11 6.18 -17.71
CA GLY A 197 -14.88 6.45 -16.51
C GLY A 197 -14.24 6.05 -15.20
N ILE A 198 -14.57 6.79 -14.14
CA ILE A 198 -14.29 6.43 -12.75
C ILE A 198 -15.59 6.05 -12.06
N GLY A 199 -15.68 4.81 -11.59
CA GLY A 199 -16.87 4.26 -10.95
C GLY A 199 -17.01 4.63 -9.47
N GLY A 200 -15.88 4.73 -8.77
CA GLY A 200 -15.86 4.89 -7.33
C GLY A 200 -14.49 4.62 -6.76
N PHE A 201 -14.41 4.52 -5.44
CA PHE A 201 -13.17 4.20 -4.75
C PHE A 201 -13.41 3.46 -3.43
N GLN A 202 -12.34 2.85 -2.92
CA GLN A 202 -12.22 2.44 -1.52
C GLN A 202 -10.96 3.06 -0.90
N ILE A 203 -11.09 3.57 0.33
CA ILE A 203 -9.94 3.87 1.19
C ILE A 203 -9.85 2.73 2.20
N VAL A 204 -8.68 2.10 2.29
CA VAL A 204 -8.47 0.92 3.13
C VAL A 204 -7.40 1.27 4.15
N SER A 205 -7.75 1.25 5.43
CA SER A 205 -6.78 1.40 6.50
C SER A 205 -5.79 0.24 6.44
N LEU A 206 -4.51 0.54 6.48
CA LEU A 206 -3.47 -0.47 6.57
C LEU A 206 -2.97 -0.54 8.01
N PRO A 207 -2.54 -1.72 8.48
CA PRO A 207 -1.82 -1.80 9.74
C PRO A 207 -0.59 -0.88 9.68
N ASP A 208 -0.11 -0.44 10.84
CA ASP A 208 1.19 0.21 10.87
C ASP A 208 2.22 -0.72 10.23
N PRO A 209 3.07 -0.21 9.31
CA PRO A 209 4.13 -1.02 8.75
C PRO A 209 4.93 -1.60 9.93
N PRO A 210 5.35 -2.87 9.85
CA PRO A 210 6.08 -3.48 10.96
C PRO A 210 7.24 -2.56 11.33
N THR A 211 7.30 -2.14 12.59
CA THR A 211 8.36 -1.24 13.07
C THR A 211 9.68 -1.97 12.89
N ILE A 212 10.42 -1.67 11.82
CA ILE A 212 11.75 -2.23 11.61
C ILE A 212 12.68 -1.52 12.57
N MET A 213 13.15 -2.22 13.61
CA MET A 213 14.10 -1.63 14.51
C MET A 213 15.48 -1.60 13.86
N LYS A 214 15.95 -0.38 13.58
CA LYS A 214 17.32 -0.19 13.12
C LYS A 214 18.29 -0.73 14.20
N PRO A 215 19.26 -1.59 13.84
CA PRO A 215 20.26 -2.05 14.78
C PRO A 215 21.06 -0.88 15.33
N GLU A 216 21.04 -0.73 16.64
CA GLU A 216 21.83 0.25 17.36
C GLU A 216 22.64 -0.50 18.42
N VAL A 217 23.96 -0.45 18.31
CA VAL A 217 24.86 -1.08 19.28
C VAL A 217 24.77 -0.31 20.60
N LYS A 218 24.31 -0.98 21.65
CA LYS A 218 24.13 -0.41 23.00
C LYS A 218 25.29 -0.75 23.93
N VAL A 219 25.89 -1.92 23.77
CA VAL A 219 27.00 -2.40 24.61
C VAL A 219 28.11 -2.93 23.71
N VAL A 220 29.34 -2.54 24.03
CA VAL A 220 30.56 -3.07 23.44
C VAL A 220 31.52 -3.37 24.58
N SER A 221 31.97 -4.61 24.69
CA SER A 221 33.07 -4.98 25.58
C SER A 221 34.02 -5.94 24.88
N TYR A 222 35.32 -5.76 25.12
CA TYR A 222 36.36 -6.60 24.52
C TYR A 222 37.31 -7.09 25.60
N ASP A 223 37.55 -8.40 25.64
CA ASP A 223 38.58 -9.00 26.47
C ASP A 223 39.85 -9.26 25.63
N PRO A 224 40.95 -8.53 25.88
CA PRO A 224 42.19 -8.69 25.12
C PRO A 224 42.92 -10.01 25.42
N ILE A 225 42.60 -10.71 26.51
CA ILE A 225 43.27 -11.98 26.86
C ILE A 225 42.67 -13.12 26.04
N SER A 226 41.34 -13.18 25.97
CA SER A 226 40.60 -14.20 25.22
C SER A 226 40.28 -13.80 23.78
N SER A 227 40.56 -12.55 23.39
CA SER A 227 40.19 -11.96 22.10
C SER A 227 38.69 -12.00 21.82
N LEU A 228 37.87 -12.00 22.86
CA LEU A 228 36.42 -12.10 22.77
C LEU A 228 35.77 -10.72 22.79
N LEU A 229 34.99 -10.43 21.75
CA LEU A 229 34.16 -9.24 21.64
C LEU A 229 32.72 -9.60 22.02
N SER A 230 32.13 -8.89 22.98
CA SER A 230 30.69 -8.95 23.22
C SER A 230 30.01 -7.69 22.70
N LEU A 231 29.01 -7.87 21.84
CA LEU A 231 28.17 -6.81 21.30
C LEU A 231 26.73 -7.05 21.72
N THR A 232 26.06 -6.00 22.18
CA THR A 232 24.59 -5.98 22.33
C THR A 232 24.01 -4.90 21.45
N TRP A 233 23.01 -5.24 20.64
CA TRP A 233 22.28 -4.28 19.80
C TRP A 233 20.77 -4.47 19.91
N SER A 234 20.02 -3.46 19.49
CA SER A 234 18.58 -3.57 19.30
C SER A 234 18.25 -4.44 18.07
N SER A 235 17.42 -5.46 18.24
CA SER A 235 17.07 -6.43 17.19
C SER A 235 15.57 -6.70 17.11
N ASP A 236 15.11 -7.07 15.92
CA ASP A 236 13.77 -7.58 15.67
C ASP A 236 13.77 -9.12 15.85
N PRO A 237 12.83 -9.70 16.64
CA PRO A 237 12.69 -11.15 16.78
C PRO A 237 12.61 -11.90 15.45
N GLY A 238 13.30 -13.04 15.36
CA GLY A 238 13.31 -13.90 14.17
C GLY A 238 13.98 -13.29 12.93
N GLN A 239 14.79 -12.25 13.10
CA GLN A 239 15.62 -11.67 12.03
C GLN A 239 17.09 -12.07 12.19
N ALA A 240 17.79 -12.18 11.07
CA ALA A 240 19.22 -12.44 11.05
C ALA A 240 20.02 -11.14 10.87
N TYR A 241 21.21 -11.12 11.49
CA TYR A 241 22.12 -9.97 11.48
C TYR A 241 23.53 -10.39 11.08
N ALA A 242 24.32 -9.43 10.59
CA ALA A 242 25.74 -9.57 10.35
C ALA A 242 26.52 -8.48 11.10
N VAL A 243 27.72 -8.82 11.55
CA VAL A 243 28.66 -7.88 12.16
C VAL A 243 29.82 -7.69 11.20
N LYS A 244 30.12 -6.44 10.89
CA LYS A 244 31.27 -6.04 10.09
C LYS A 244 32.21 -5.16 10.89
N ALA A 245 33.49 -5.21 10.55
CA ALA A 245 34.53 -4.38 11.13
C ALA A 245 35.10 -3.39 10.10
N SER A 246 35.66 -2.32 10.64
CA SER A 246 36.44 -1.33 9.90
C SER A 246 37.56 -0.80 10.77
N THR A 247 38.68 -0.42 10.17
CA THR A 247 39.80 0.24 10.85
C THR A 247 39.81 1.77 10.61
N ASP A 248 39.02 2.25 9.64
CA ASP A 248 39.03 3.62 9.14
C ASP A 248 37.63 4.26 9.00
N LEU A 249 36.57 3.56 9.43
CA LEU A 249 35.15 3.93 9.30
C LEU A 249 34.62 4.02 7.85
N SER A 250 35.45 3.74 6.86
CA SER A 250 35.13 3.92 5.44
C SER A 250 35.04 2.58 4.71
N ASN A 251 36.04 1.71 4.93
CA ASN A 251 36.06 0.36 4.40
C ASN A 251 35.47 -0.62 5.42
N TRP A 252 34.40 -1.32 5.04
CA TRP A 252 33.64 -2.24 5.89
C TRP A 252 33.58 -3.66 5.33
N GLU A 253 34.55 -4.05 4.49
CA GLU A 253 34.57 -5.38 3.86
C GLU A 253 35.00 -6.51 4.82
N ILE A 254 35.45 -6.18 6.04
CA ILE A 254 35.86 -7.18 7.03
C ILE A 254 34.61 -7.77 7.67
N GLU A 255 34.25 -8.98 7.27
CA GLU A 255 33.17 -9.74 7.89
C GLU A 255 33.65 -10.38 9.20
N VAL A 256 32.95 -10.06 10.30
CA VAL A 256 33.29 -10.54 11.64
C VAL A 256 32.39 -11.72 12.02
N ALA A 257 31.11 -11.61 11.71
CA ALA A 257 30.14 -12.69 11.87
C ALA A 257 29.00 -12.51 10.87
N THR A 258 28.49 -13.62 10.36
CA THR A 258 27.36 -13.64 9.42
C THR A 258 26.23 -14.50 9.98
N SER A 259 24.99 -14.10 9.72
CA SER A 259 23.78 -14.85 10.09
C SER A 259 23.59 -15.10 11.59
N ILE A 260 23.74 -14.05 12.40
CA ILE A 260 23.38 -14.09 13.82
C ILE A 260 21.87 -13.95 13.94
N GLU A 261 21.20 -15.03 14.33
CA GLU A 261 19.77 -15.03 14.58
C GLU A 261 19.43 -14.22 15.83
N ALA A 262 18.48 -13.31 15.71
CA ALA A 262 17.96 -12.60 16.85
C ALA A 262 17.10 -13.50 17.73
N ASN A 263 17.13 -13.20 19.02
CA ASN A 263 16.33 -13.89 20.00
C ASN A 263 14.83 -13.65 19.72
N GLU A 264 14.07 -14.74 19.61
CA GLU A 264 12.64 -14.72 19.30
C GLU A 264 11.79 -14.01 20.38
N ASP A 265 12.29 -13.89 21.60
CA ASP A 265 11.57 -13.36 22.76
C ASP A 265 12.12 -12.00 23.26
N SER A 266 13.01 -11.35 22.50
CA SER A 266 13.74 -10.15 22.97
C SER A 266 13.91 -9.10 21.88
N ASP A 267 13.86 -7.83 22.29
CA ASP A 267 14.14 -6.64 21.45
C ASP A 267 15.65 -6.38 21.30
N LYS A 268 16.48 -7.31 21.78
CA LYS A 268 17.94 -7.21 21.77
C LYS A 268 18.57 -8.56 21.50
N THR A 269 19.68 -8.52 20.78
CA THR A 269 20.60 -9.62 20.59
C THR A 269 21.93 -9.27 21.24
N THR A 270 22.49 -10.23 21.97
CA THR A 270 23.85 -10.16 22.50
C THR A 270 24.62 -11.32 21.92
N GLU A 271 25.75 -11.05 21.29
CA GLU A 271 26.61 -12.07 20.70
C GLU A 271 28.04 -11.90 21.20
N GLU A 272 28.69 -13.04 21.49
CA GLU A 272 30.12 -13.12 21.78
C GLU A 272 30.87 -13.64 20.56
N ILE A 273 31.81 -12.85 20.05
CA ILE A 273 32.51 -13.11 18.80
C ILE A 273 34.01 -13.21 19.08
N ASP A 274 34.61 -14.34 18.70
CA ASP A 274 36.05 -14.56 18.78
C ASP A 274 36.77 -13.87 17.61
N LEU A 275 37.60 -12.88 17.93
CA LEU A 275 38.37 -12.13 16.93
C LEU A 275 39.74 -12.74 16.63
N SER A 276 40.16 -13.80 17.32
CA SER A 276 41.52 -14.36 17.21
C SER A 276 41.86 -14.89 15.81
N GLY A 277 40.85 -15.29 15.03
CA GLY A 277 41.00 -15.75 13.65
C GLY A 277 41.12 -14.62 12.61
N LEU A 278 40.88 -13.36 12.98
CA LEU A 278 40.81 -12.22 12.05
C LEU A 278 42.17 -11.51 11.98
N LEU A 279 43.08 -12.05 11.17
CA LEU A 279 44.45 -11.52 11.01
C LEU A 279 44.50 -10.05 10.57
N GLU A 280 43.48 -9.58 9.85
CA GLU A 280 43.35 -8.20 9.37
C GLU A 280 43.22 -7.17 10.52
N LEU A 281 42.83 -7.65 11.71
CA LEU A 281 42.59 -6.84 12.90
C LEU A 281 43.75 -6.85 13.91
N GLY A 282 44.72 -7.77 13.78
CA GLY A 282 45.66 -8.16 14.85
C GLY A 282 46.56 -7.06 15.41
N ASP A 283 46.92 -6.05 14.61
CA ASP A 283 47.82 -4.95 15.04
C ASP A 283 47.11 -3.59 15.14
N GLN A 284 45.77 -3.58 15.03
CA GLN A 284 45.01 -2.34 14.92
C GLN A 284 44.78 -1.70 16.28
N LYS A 285 45.17 -0.41 16.41
CA LYS A 285 44.94 0.36 17.64
C LYS A 285 43.49 0.72 17.88
N LYS A 286 42.68 0.72 16.82
CA LYS A 286 41.25 1.03 16.83
C LYS A 286 40.56 0.19 15.78
N ILE A 287 39.45 -0.42 16.19
CA ILE A 287 38.55 -1.18 15.33
C ILE A 287 37.14 -0.67 15.61
N TYR A 288 36.37 -0.48 14.55
CA TYR A 288 34.98 -0.05 14.58
C TYR A 288 34.12 -1.21 14.13
N PHE A 289 32.97 -1.39 14.76
CA PHE A 289 32.02 -2.44 14.43
C PHE A 289 30.69 -1.82 14.01
N ARG A 290 30.02 -2.45 13.06
CA ARG A 290 28.63 -2.14 12.71
C ARG A 290 27.83 -3.43 12.61
N VAL A 291 26.56 -3.33 12.95
CA VAL A 291 25.58 -4.41 12.81
C VAL A 291 24.67 -4.08 11.64
N GLU A 292 24.46 -5.05 10.76
CA GLU A 292 23.58 -4.97 9.61
C GLU A 292 22.50 -6.03 9.72
N ARG A 293 21.26 -5.69 9.36
CA ARG A 293 20.21 -6.69 9.17
C ARG A 293 20.42 -7.37 7.81
N LEU A 294 20.18 -8.68 7.74
CA LEU A 294 20.27 -9.49 6.53
C LEU A 294 18.93 -9.60 5.79
#